data_AF-A0A917ZF53-F1
#
_entry.id   AF-A0A917ZF53-F1
#
_cell.length_a   1.000
_cell.length_b   1.000
_cell.length_c   1.000
_cell.angle_alpha   90.00
_cell.angle_beta   90.00
_cell.angle_gamma   90.00
#
_symmetry.space_group_name_H-M   'P 1'
#
loop_
_entity.id
_entity.type
_entity.pdbx_description
1 polymer ?
#
loop_
_entity_poly.entity_id
_entity_poly.type
_entity_poly.pdbx_seq_one_letter_code
_entity_poly.pdbx_strand_id
1 'polypeptide(L)'
;MAGIDHTYESHATTLSDGRVAECLACDSDSDTDPGFGAGLVQGRAADVSFVLDQLTAKWQHFDLIDRKRIAMAGQSIGGATTVPAVVKDPRIRAGIDMDGTTYARIPGSASPGRSCSWVRTSMSRAAVTIRGTVTGSC
;
A
#
# COMPACT_ATOMS: atom_id res chain seq x y z
N MET A 1 -3.41 -15.09 -0.05
CA MET A 1 -3.41 -13.61 -0.08
C MET A 1 -3.62 -13.12 1.34
N ALA A 2 -3.15 -11.93 1.69
CA ALA A 2 -3.37 -11.32 3.01
C ALA A 2 -4.00 -9.94 2.81
N GLY A 3 -5.12 -9.68 3.49
CA GLY A 3 -5.71 -8.35 3.61
C GLY A 3 -5.15 -7.66 4.85
N ILE A 4 -4.82 -6.38 4.74
CA ILE A 4 -4.28 -5.59 5.84
C ILE A 4 -5.32 -4.53 6.18
N ASP A 5 -5.81 -4.58 7.41
CA ASP A 5 -6.60 -3.48 7.97
C ASP A 5 -5.65 -2.52 8.69
N HIS A 6 -5.87 -1.22 8.49
CA HIS A 6 -5.07 -0.17 9.12
C HIS A 6 -5.92 0.44 10.23
N THR A 7 -5.53 0.16 11.48
CA THR A 7 -6.33 0.51 12.65
C THR A 7 -6.61 2.01 12.67
N TYR A 8 -7.87 2.36 12.95
CA TYR A 8 -8.40 3.73 12.93
C TYR A 8 -8.61 4.35 11.54
N GLU A 9 -8.47 3.57 10.47
CA GLU A 9 -8.67 4.03 9.09
C GLU A 9 -9.83 3.31 8.38
N SER A 10 -10.60 2.52 9.12
CA SER A 10 -11.80 1.81 8.67
C SER A 10 -12.95 2.10 9.63
N HIS A 11 -14.18 2.16 9.12
CA HIS A 11 -15.36 2.50 9.93
C HIS A 11 -15.64 1.50 11.05
N ALA A 12 -15.22 0.24 10.89
CA ALA A 12 -15.31 -0.77 11.92
C ALA A 12 -14.25 -1.83 11.71
N THR A 13 -13.26 -1.86 12.59
CA THR A 13 -12.26 -2.93 12.67
C THR A 13 -12.41 -3.67 13.99
N THR A 14 -12.82 -4.93 13.95
CA THR A 14 -12.84 -5.76 15.17
C THR A 14 -11.44 -6.25 15.50
N LEU A 15 -10.95 -5.88 16.68
CA LEU A 15 -9.67 -6.28 17.23
C LEU A 15 -9.76 -7.65 17.91
N SER A 16 -8.59 -8.25 18.16
CA SER A 16 -8.50 -9.58 18.78
C SER A 16 -9.07 -9.66 20.20
N ASP A 17 -9.15 -8.52 20.91
CA ASP A 17 -9.76 -8.41 22.23
C ASP A 17 -11.29 -8.16 22.17
N GLY A 18 -11.88 -8.19 20.97
CA GLY A 18 -13.30 -7.98 20.72
C GLY A 18 -13.72 -6.51 20.63
N ARG A 19 -12.83 -5.55 20.87
CA ARG A 19 -13.12 -4.12 20.68
C ARG A 19 -13.27 -3.80 19.19
N VAL A 20 -14.14 -2.84 18.88
CA VAL A 20 -14.24 -2.27 17.54
C VAL A 20 -13.49 -0.93 17.53
N ALA A 21 -12.45 -0.83 16.70
CA ALA A 21 -11.81 0.45 16.43
C ALA A 21 -12.62 1.23 15.39
N GLU A 22 -12.91 2.50 15.72
CA GLU A 22 -13.59 3.46 14.86
C GLU A 22 -12.61 4.16 13.91
N CYS A 23 -13.12 4.86 12.90
CA CYS A 23 -12.28 5.55 11.91
C CYS A 23 -11.88 6.97 12.34
N LEU A 24 -10.89 7.12 13.23
CA LEU A 24 -10.37 8.44 13.61
C LEU A 24 -9.80 9.21 12.41
N ALA A 25 -9.24 8.49 11.43
CA ALA A 25 -8.76 9.08 10.18
C ALA A 25 -9.90 9.68 9.32
N CYS A 26 -11.12 9.17 9.44
CA CYS A 26 -12.27 9.65 8.66
C CYS A 26 -12.80 11.00 9.16
N ASP A 27 -12.47 11.37 10.40
CA ASP A 27 -12.82 12.67 10.98
C ASP A 27 -11.82 13.77 10.57
N SER A 28 -10.71 13.40 9.93
CA SER A 28 -9.73 14.36 9.45
C SER A 28 -10.22 15.06 8.19
N ASP A 29 -10.10 16.39 8.16
CA ASP A 29 -10.40 17.19 6.98
C ASP A 29 -9.12 17.40 6.16
N SER A 30 -9.04 16.70 5.03
CA SER A 30 -7.92 16.78 4.09
C SER A 30 -7.69 18.18 3.52
N ASP A 31 -8.70 19.05 3.54
CA ASP A 31 -8.57 20.43 3.08
C ASP A 31 -7.85 21.31 4.11
N THR A 32 -7.90 20.92 5.40
CA THR A 32 -7.23 21.63 6.50
C THR A 32 -5.86 21.06 6.86
N ASP A 33 -5.60 19.79 6.52
CA ASP A 33 -4.29 19.16 6.63
C ASP A 33 -3.83 18.56 5.28
N PRO A 34 -3.15 19.37 4.44
CA PRO A 34 -2.60 18.90 3.18
C PRO A 34 -1.55 17.78 3.32
N GLY A 35 -0.95 17.64 4.52
CA GLY A 35 0.02 16.61 4.84
C GLY A 35 -0.60 15.27 5.20
N PHE A 36 -1.89 15.25 5.57
CA PHE A 36 -2.58 14.08 6.08
C PHE A 36 -2.43 12.87 5.15
N GLY A 37 -2.80 13.02 3.87
CA GLY A 37 -2.73 11.93 2.91
C GLY A 37 -1.31 11.40 2.68
N ALA A 38 -0.30 12.28 2.70
CA ALA A 38 1.10 11.87 2.60
C ALA A 38 1.55 11.10 3.85
N GLY A 39 1.18 11.56 5.05
CA GLY A 39 1.43 10.86 6.30
C GLY A 39 0.76 9.49 6.34
N LEU A 40 -0.51 9.43 5.91
CA LEU A 40 -1.32 8.23 5.86
C LEU A 40 -0.66 7.13 5.01
N VAL A 41 -0.28 7.44 3.76
CA VAL A 41 0.36 6.44 2.89
C VAL A 41 1.74 6.00 3.38
N GLN A 42 2.48 6.85 4.10
CA GLN A 42 3.76 6.48 4.70
C GLN A 42 3.58 5.56 5.92
N GLY A 43 2.57 5.83 6.75
CA GLY A 43 2.16 4.97 7.86
C GLY A 43 1.76 3.59 7.33
N ARG A 44 0.83 3.55 6.37
CA ARG A 44 0.39 2.30 5.74
C ARG A 44 1.55 1.53 5.08
N ALA A 45 2.51 2.21 4.44
CA ALA A 45 3.70 1.55 3.90
C ALA A 45 4.57 0.93 5.00
N ALA A 46 4.66 1.54 6.19
CA ALA A 46 5.33 0.92 7.34
C ALA A 46 4.56 -0.30 7.87
N ASP A 47 3.24 -0.22 7.95
CA ASP A 47 2.40 -1.35 8.37
C ASP A 47 2.54 -2.54 7.41
N VAL A 48 2.60 -2.30 6.10
CA VAL A 48 2.85 -3.35 5.10
C VAL A 48 4.18 -4.04 5.37
N SER A 49 5.27 -3.29 5.59
CA SER A 49 6.56 -3.89 5.95
C SER A 49 6.50 -4.69 7.25
N PHE A 50 5.80 -4.18 8.26
CA PHE A 50 5.58 -4.89 9.52
C PHE A 50 4.82 -6.21 9.30
N VAL A 51 3.72 -6.20 8.54
CA VAL A 51 2.95 -7.41 8.21
C VAL A 51 3.82 -8.42 7.47
N LEU A 52 4.65 -7.97 6.52
CA LEU A 52 5.58 -8.85 5.83
C LEU A 52 6.61 -9.46 6.79
N ASP A 53 7.10 -8.72 7.79
CA ASP A 53 7.96 -9.28 8.83
C ASP A 53 7.25 -10.37 9.63
N GLN A 54 5.98 -10.15 10.00
CA GLN A 54 5.20 -11.17 10.71
C GLN A 54 4.97 -12.41 9.84
N LEU A 55 4.48 -12.23 8.61
CA LEU A 55 4.11 -13.32 7.73
C LEU A 55 5.31 -14.15 7.26
N THR A 56 6.45 -13.50 6.97
CA THR A 56 7.61 -14.19 6.37
C THR A 56 8.63 -14.71 7.38
N ALA A 57 8.42 -14.48 8.68
CA ALA A 57 9.35 -14.94 9.72
C ALA A 57 8.71 -15.45 11.02
N LYS A 58 7.51 -14.99 11.39
CA LYS A 58 6.90 -15.29 12.71
C LYS A 58 5.62 -16.11 12.63
N TRP A 59 4.91 -16.02 11.51
CA TRP A 59 3.72 -16.81 11.27
C TRP A 59 4.08 -18.30 11.17
N GLN A 60 3.29 -19.18 11.80
CA GLN A 60 3.59 -20.61 11.89
C GLN A 60 3.72 -21.33 10.52
N HIS A 61 3.25 -20.71 9.44
CA HIS A 61 3.32 -21.22 8.07
C HIS A 61 4.16 -20.31 7.15
N PHE A 62 5.13 -19.59 7.71
CA PHE A 62 5.97 -18.65 6.96
C PHE A 62 6.71 -19.30 5.78
N ASP A 63 6.99 -20.60 5.87
CA ASP A 63 7.65 -21.44 4.88
C ASP A 63 6.78 -21.68 3.63
N LEU A 64 5.46 -21.51 3.73
CA LEU A 64 4.56 -21.57 2.57
C LEU A 64 4.62 -20.31 1.68
N ILE A 65 5.24 -19.23 2.16
CA ILE A 65 5.32 -17.96 1.43
C ILE A 65 6.62 -17.93 0.63
N ASP A 66 6.50 -17.88 -0.69
CA ASP A 66 7.66 -17.59 -1.54
C ASP A 66 8.08 -16.13 -1.35
N ARG A 67 9.10 -15.94 -0.51
CA ARG A 67 9.73 -14.64 -0.22
C ARG A 67 10.34 -14.01 -1.47
N LYS A 68 10.51 -14.77 -2.56
CA LYS A 68 10.92 -14.32 -3.90
C LYS A 68 9.72 -14.08 -4.84
N ARG A 69 8.46 -14.09 -4.39
CA ARG A 69 7.31 -13.68 -5.22
C ARG A 69 6.22 -13.00 -4.38
N ILE A 70 6.47 -11.76 -3.97
CA ILE A 70 5.51 -10.93 -3.21
C ILE A 70 5.08 -9.75 -4.08
N ALA A 71 3.78 -9.52 -4.18
CA ALA A 71 3.16 -8.39 -4.87
C ALA A 71 2.13 -7.73 -3.95
N MET A 72 1.88 -6.44 -4.17
CA MET A 72 0.88 -5.65 -3.47
C MET A 72 -0.13 -5.08 -4.47
N ALA A 73 -1.39 -5.09 -4.09
CA ALA A 73 -2.44 -4.40 -4.81
C ALA A 73 -3.31 -3.64 -3.81
N GLY A 74 -3.74 -2.45 -4.16
CA GLY A 74 -4.64 -1.66 -3.33
C GLY A 74 -5.53 -0.76 -4.17
N GLN A 75 -6.67 -0.38 -3.61
CA GLN A 75 -7.64 0.52 -4.23
C GLN A 75 -7.71 1.83 -3.45
N SER A 76 -7.96 2.95 -4.15
CA SER A 76 -8.06 4.27 -3.55
C SER A 76 -6.79 4.60 -2.73
N ILE A 77 -6.91 4.95 -1.46
CA ILE A 77 -5.77 5.19 -0.58
C ILE A 77 -4.85 3.96 -0.42
N GLY A 78 -5.38 2.74 -0.54
CA GLY A 78 -4.57 1.53 -0.60
C GLY A 78 -3.76 1.42 -1.89
N GLY A 79 -4.31 1.92 -3.01
CA GLY A 79 -3.60 2.04 -4.28
C GLY A 79 -2.47 3.06 -4.17
N ALA A 80 -2.77 4.23 -3.60
CA ALA A 80 -1.80 5.27 -3.30
C ALA A 80 -0.63 4.78 -2.42
N THR A 81 -0.94 3.92 -1.44
CA THR A 81 0.04 3.27 -0.55
C THR A 81 0.94 2.28 -1.27
N THR A 82 0.47 1.67 -2.36
CA THR A 82 1.23 0.64 -3.08
C THR A 82 2.56 1.19 -3.61
N VAL A 83 2.57 2.45 -4.06
CA VAL A 83 3.80 3.09 -4.57
C VAL A 83 4.89 3.23 -3.49
N PRO A 84 4.67 3.95 -2.37
CA PRO A 84 5.67 4.05 -1.32
C PRO A 84 6.02 2.70 -0.67
N ALA A 85 5.09 1.74 -0.60
CA ALA A 85 5.39 0.40 -0.10
C ALA A 85 6.38 -0.34 -1.00
N VAL A 86 6.19 -0.34 -2.33
CA VAL A 86 7.12 -0.95 -3.31
C VAL A 86 8.49 -0.28 -3.28
N VAL A 87 8.53 1.04 -3.09
CA VAL A 87 9.81 1.78 -2.97
C VAL A 87 10.54 1.41 -1.69
N LYS A 88 9.83 1.38 -0.56
CA LYS A 88 10.39 1.20 0.79
C LYS A 88 10.78 -0.24 1.09
N ASP A 89 10.01 -1.22 0.61
CA ASP A 89 10.20 -2.63 0.95
C ASP A 89 10.65 -3.46 -0.27
N PRO A 90 11.93 -3.87 -0.34
CA PRO A 90 12.46 -4.59 -1.49
C PRO A 90 11.87 -6.00 -1.67
N ARG A 91 11.11 -6.51 -0.69
CA ARG A 91 10.42 -7.80 -0.82
C ARG A 91 9.28 -7.72 -1.85
N ILE A 92 8.66 -6.55 -2.00
CA ILE A 92 7.54 -6.31 -2.92
C ILE A 92 8.06 -6.06 -4.34
N ARG A 93 7.79 -6.98 -5.26
CA ARG A 93 8.30 -6.93 -6.66
C ARG A 93 7.42 -6.12 -7.59
N ALA A 94 6.13 -6.16 -7.30
CA ALA A 94 5.09 -5.67 -8.17
C ALA A 94 4.01 -4.98 -7.36
N GLY A 95 3.57 -3.83 -7.87
CA GLY A 95 2.48 -3.03 -7.30
C GLY A 95 1.33 -2.84 -8.28
N ILE A 96 0.10 -2.91 -7.81
CA ILE A 96 -1.09 -2.44 -8.54
C ILE A 96 -1.76 -1.33 -7.73
N ASP A 97 -1.70 -0.12 -8.29
CA ASP A 97 -2.40 1.06 -7.79
C ASP A 97 -3.75 1.19 -8.54
N MET A 98 -4.85 0.80 -7.89
CA MET A 98 -6.19 0.92 -8.44
C MET A 98 -6.81 2.25 -8.04
N ASP A 99 -6.65 3.26 -8.92
CA ASP A 99 -7.26 4.58 -8.81
C ASP A 99 -6.82 5.40 -7.58
N GLY A 100 -5.59 5.19 -7.09
CA GLY A 100 -5.04 5.93 -5.96
C GLY A 100 -4.40 7.27 -6.35
N THR A 101 -4.61 8.26 -5.49
CA THR A 101 -3.95 9.57 -5.59
C THR A 101 -2.46 9.46 -5.28
N THR A 102 -1.59 10.08 -6.09
CA THR A 102 -0.15 10.19 -5.77
C THR A 102 0.11 11.34 -4.81
N TYR A 103 0.61 11.04 -3.62
CA TYR A 103 0.97 12.03 -2.60
C TYR A 103 2.46 12.44 -2.61
N ALA A 104 3.28 11.75 -3.39
CA ALA A 104 4.70 12.08 -3.57
C ALA A 104 5.07 12.01 -5.06
N ARG A 105 6.11 12.76 -5.44
CA ARG A 105 6.68 12.67 -6.78
C ARG A 105 7.27 11.27 -6.93
N ILE A 106 6.72 10.49 -7.85
CA ILE A 106 7.29 9.19 -8.23
C ILE A 106 8.64 9.47 -8.89
N PRO A 107 9.77 8.93 -8.40
CA PRO A 107 11.06 9.11 -9.06
C PRO A 107 10.97 8.62 -10.51
N GLY A 108 11.23 9.53 -11.47
CA GLY A 108 11.19 9.20 -12.89
C GLY A 108 12.40 8.38 -13.37
N SER A 109 13.41 8.23 -12.53
CA SER A 109 14.57 7.36 -12.74
C SER A 109 15.22 7.01 -11.40
N ALA A 110 16.03 5.96 -11.42
CA ALA A 110 16.30 5.07 -10.30
C ALA A 110 17.64 5.30 -9.57
N SER A 111 17.73 4.71 -8.37
CA SER A 111 19.00 4.28 -7.76
C SER A 111 19.44 2.94 -8.37
N PRO A 112 20.74 2.68 -8.60
CA PRO A 112 21.20 1.43 -9.21
C PRO A 112 20.94 0.19 -8.31
N GLY A 113 20.44 -0.91 -8.88
CA GLY A 113 20.59 -2.25 -8.29
C GLY A 113 19.32 -3.07 -7.99
N ARG A 114 18.11 -2.53 -8.12
CA ARG A 114 16.86 -3.30 -7.91
C ARG A 114 15.79 -2.86 -8.91
N SER A 115 15.10 -3.81 -9.53
CA SER A 115 13.99 -3.54 -10.47
C SER A 115 12.65 -3.82 -9.78
N CYS A 116 11.74 -2.86 -9.82
CA CYS A 116 10.36 -3.02 -9.37
C CYS A 116 9.41 -2.47 -10.44
N SER A 117 8.25 -3.10 -10.59
CA SER A 117 7.27 -2.68 -11.59
C SER A 117 5.95 -2.35 -10.90
N TRP A 118 5.25 -1.33 -11.37
CA TRP A 118 3.86 -1.13 -10.96
C TRP A 118 3.00 -0.64 -12.11
N VAL A 119 1.71 -0.95 -11.98
CA VAL A 119 0.67 -0.52 -12.90
C VAL A 119 -0.26 0.39 -12.11
N ARG A 120 -0.57 1.55 -12.69
CA ARG A 120 -1.64 2.40 -12.21
C ARG A 120 -2.84 2.24 -13.14
N THR A 121 -4.01 2.04 -12.55
CA THR A 121 -5.27 2.16 -13.27
C THR A 121 -6.01 3.39 -12.77
N SER A 122 -6.77 4.04 -13.64
CA SER A 122 -7.78 5.02 -13.23
C SER A 122 -9.15 4.46 -13.53
N MET A 123 -10.08 4.60 -12.60
CA MET A 123 -11.48 4.27 -12.83
C MET A 123 -12.25 5.51 -13.29
N SER A 124 -12.95 5.39 -14.40
CA SER A 124 -14.02 6.32 -14.76
C SER A 124 -15.36 5.60 -14.63
N ARG A 125 -16.47 6.34 -14.56
CA ARG A 125 -17.82 5.76 -14.50
C ARG A 125 -18.13 4.76 -15.64
N ALA A 126 -17.37 4.77 -16.74
CA ALA A 126 -17.62 3.96 -17.93
C ALA A 126 -16.63 2.80 -18.14
N ALA A 127 -15.42 2.83 -17.55
CA ALA A 127 -14.41 1.79 -17.75
C ALA A 127 -13.20 1.92 -16.79
N VAL A 128 -12.54 0.79 -16.53
CA VAL A 128 -11.17 0.73 -15.99
C VAL A 128 -10.20 1.06 -17.12
N THR A 129 -9.41 2.12 -16.97
CA THR A 129 -8.35 2.47 -17.92
C THR A 129 -6.99 2.22 -17.27
N ILE A 130 -6.16 1.39 -17.88
CA ILE A 130 -4.76 1.23 -17.46
C ILE A 130 -4.01 2.51 -17.85
N ARG A 131 -3.60 3.32 -16.88
CA ARG A 131 -2.83 4.54 -17.11
C ARG A 131 -1.34 4.24 -16.95
N GLY A 132 -0.77 3.68 -18.01
CA GLY A 132 0.66 3.43 -18.12
C GLY A 132 1.16 2.29 -17.23
N THR A 133 2.27 1.70 -17.66
CA THR A 133 3.08 0.81 -16.84
C THR A 133 4.34 1.58 -16.49
N VAL A 134 4.60 1.77 -15.20
CA VAL A 134 5.87 2.36 -14.75
C VAL A 134 6.74 1.20 -14.29
N THR A 135 7.68 0.82 -15.15
CA THR A 135 8.80 -0.05 -14.80
C THR A 135 9.94 0.85 -14.34
N GLY A 136 10.33 0.72 -13.07
CA GLY A 136 11.40 1.51 -12.48
C GLY A 136 12.44 0.62 -11.82
N SER A 137 13.58 1.22 -11.46
CA SER A 137 14.46 0.62 -10.47
C SER A 137 14.22 1.32 -9.13
N CYS A 138 13.98 0.55 -8.07
CA CYS A 138 13.71 1.04 -6.72
C CYS A 138 14.96 0.93 -5.84
#